data_AF-A0A9D5L3F9-F1
#
_entry.id   AF-A0A9D5L3F9-F1
#
_cell.length_a   1.000
_cell.length_b   1.000
_cell.length_c   1.000
_cell.angle_alpha   90.00
_cell.angle_beta   90.00
_cell.angle_gamma   90.00
#
_symmetry.space_group_name_H-M   'P 1'
#
loop_
_entity.id
_entity.type
_entity.pdbx_description
1 polymer ?
#
loop_
_entity_poly.entity_id
_entity_poly.type
_entity_poly.pdbx_seq_one_letter_code
_entity_poly.pdbx_strand_id
1 'polypeptide(L)'
;MKKFYAFSLMALAAATASAVAPVATAKKSAADAVDFEKVIRTATEVSTPNRVAAKADAYDGETWKELGQGKYKASIMADYYGASDAFADVTVYEAEGKKGLYKVEGVWADMLSVPATLIIDATDPEYVIVPNQNTGVQDNVDGITYIASQSWVASDEYGFTKDLFIEYFAEINAYETDGVIYFPAESLVLQWPEAPADSKYGTDPNKWYVGDSDGCLVLPGGNYVDPWSETIEATMKETFISPMFNATQAIAGTPYTVNVKVNKEEGLIKVIDPLKLAYSTFGFQGTSPDMVIEFSDPANAVIAATSTGINGGTADGVYYYASLSSNFDDPSECPAENRITVTEDGENTTVSFPLRSMIFIASTSGSAYYTCTTAPSSITFKTPSDSNGIEGVAIDNNDAPVEYFNLQGVRVENPAAGQLLIKRQGSEVSKTVIR
;
A
#
# COMPACT_ATOMS: atom_id res chain seq x y z
N MET A 1 -19.78 -0.26 -28.73
CA MET A 1 -19.80 1.15 -28.29
C MET A 1 -18.82 1.27 -27.14
N LYS A 2 -17.65 1.84 -27.43
CA LYS A 2 -16.53 2.01 -26.51
C LYS A 2 -16.83 3.20 -25.60
N LYS A 3 -16.74 3.05 -24.29
CA LYS A 3 -16.73 4.19 -23.37
C LYS A 3 -15.30 4.44 -22.91
N PHE A 4 -14.69 5.42 -23.59
CA PHE A 4 -13.57 6.19 -23.08
C PHE A 4 -14.05 7.04 -21.90
N TYR A 5 -13.27 7.09 -20.83
CA TYR A 5 -13.26 8.23 -19.92
C TYR A 5 -11.81 8.69 -19.77
N ALA A 6 -11.50 9.80 -20.43
CA ALA A 6 -10.29 10.59 -20.28
C ALA A 6 -10.55 11.66 -19.21
N PHE A 7 -9.55 11.98 -18.39
CA PHE A 7 -9.27 13.35 -17.93
C PHE A 7 -7.79 13.45 -17.52
N SER A 8 -7.26 14.65 -17.70
CA SER A 8 -5.84 15.00 -17.83
C SER A 8 -5.64 16.37 -17.21
N LEU A 9 -4.63 16.57 -16.36
CA LEU A 9 -3.51 17.52 -16.50
C LEU A 9 -2.62 17.63 -15.24
N MET A 10 -1.43 18.19 -15.51
CA MET A 10 -0.47 18.88 -14.62
C MET A 10 0.55 18.07 -13.80
N ALA A 11 1.69 17.91 -14.48
CA ALA A 11 3.03 17.89 -13.92
C ALA A 11 3.33 19.09 -13.00
N LEU A 12 4.12 18.87 -11.95
CA LEU A 12 5.07 19.90 -11.51
C LEU A 12 6.36 19.29 -10.98
N ALA A 13 7.45 19.91 -11.43
CA ALA A 13 8.82 19.57 -11.17
C ALA A 13 9.24 19.96 -9.75
N ALA A 14 9.94 19.07 -9.06
CA ALA A 14 10.88 19.44 -8.02
C ALA A 14 12.28 19.53 -8.65
N ALA A 15 12.73 20.74 -8.96
CA ALA A 15 14.14 21.05 -9.08
C ALA A 15 14.62 21.60 -7.74
N THR A 16 15.12 20.74 -6.86
CA THR A 16 15.89 21.19 -5.70
C THR A 16 17.33 21.41 -6.11
N ALA A 17 17.83 22.63 -5.95
CA ALA A 17 19.25 22.84 -5.73
C ALA A 17 19.54 22.53 -4.24
N SER A 18 19.56 21.25 -3.87
CA SER A 18 20.30 20.77 -2.71
C SER A 18 21.13 19.60 -3.16
N ALA A 19 22.46 19.77 -3.13
CA ALA A 19 23.49 18.80 -3.50
C ALA A 19 22.96 17.72 -4.46
N VAL A 20 22.89 18.05 -5.77
CA VAL A 20 22.33 17.21 -6.85
C VAL A 20 22.32 15.74 -6.43
N ALA A 21 21.16 15.25 -5.96
CA ALA A 21 20.98 13.82 -5.80
C ALA A 21 21.34 13.23 -7.17
N PRO A 22 22.28 12.28 -7.25
CA PRO A 22 22.82 11.85 -8.53
C PRO A 22 21.66 11.38 -9.41
N VAL A 23 21.40 12.12 -10.49
CA VAL A 23 20.37 11.77 -11.46
C VAL A 23 20.79 10.47 -12.13
N ALA A 24 20.00 9.42 -11.96
CA ALA A 24 20.30 8.11 -12.50
C ALA A 24 19.52 7.90 -13.81
N THR A 25 20.22 7.87 -14.94
CA THR A 25 19.59 7.62 -16.24
C THR A 25 19.57 6.13 -16.54
N ALA A 26 18.37 5.54 -16.70
CA ALA A 26 18.23 4.17 -17.14
C ALA A 26 18.72 3.98 -18.58
N LYS A 27 19.41 2.87 -18.88
CA LYS A 27 19.76 2.47 -20.25
C LYS A 27 18.54 1.82 -20.92
N LYS A 28 17.87 2.60 -21.77
CA LYS A 28 16.66 2.18 -22.49
C LYS A 28 17.02 1.38 -23.74
N SER A 29 16.49 0.16 -23.86
CA SER A 29 16.54 -0.69 -25.05
C SER A 29 15.16 -0.67 -25.73
N ALA A 30 15.10 -0.30 -27.01
CA ALA A 30 13.84 -0.32 -27.76
C ALA A 30 13.29 -1.75 -27.99
N ALA A 31 14.13 -2.78 -27.83
CA ALA A 31 13.74 -4.19 -28.01
C ALA A 31 12.98 -4.77 -26.81
N ASP A 32 12.97 -4.07 -25.67
CA ASP A 32 12.38 -4.53 -24.40
C ASP A 32 11.24 -3.63 -23.91
N ALA A 33 10.71 -2.75 -24.77
CA ALA A 33 9.57 -1.89 -24.41
C ALA A 33 8.27 -2.70 -24.23
N VAL A 34 7.45 -2.31 -23.26
CA VAL A 34 6.14 -2.91 -22.96
C VAL A 34 5.04 -1.91 -23.32
N ASP A 35 3.94 -2.39 -23.90
CA ASP A 35 2.69 -1.63 -23.92
C ASP A 35 2.05 -1.72 -22.53
N PHE A 36 2.34 -0.72 -21.71
CA PHE A 36 1.90 -0.65 -20.33
C PHE A 36 0.57 0.09 -20.29
N GLU A 37 -0.52 -0.67 -20.22
CA GLU A 37 -1.88 -0.14 -20.32
C GLU A 37 -2.30 0.59 -19.04
N LYS A 38 -1.74 0.18 -17.88
CA LYS A 38 -1.99 0.84 -16.60
C LYS A 38 -1.07 2.03 -16.43
N VAL A 39 -1.54 3.24 -16.65
CA VAL A 39 -0.77 4.44 -16.23
C VAL A 39 -0.53 4.34 -14.72
N ILE A 40 0.73 4.35 -14.25
CA ILE A 40 1.00 4.65 -12.83
C ILE A 40 0.50 6.06 -12.62
N ARG A 41 -0.71 6.16 -12.06
CA ARG A 41 -1.27 7.44 -11.67
C ARG A 41 -0.52 7.85 -10.42
N THR A 42 0.49 8.71 -10.55
CA THR A 42 0.76 9.65 -9.45
C THR A 42 -0.53 10.44 -9.28
N ALA A 43 -1.15 10.36 -8.10
CA ALA A 43 -2.45 10.95 -7.80
C ALA A 43 -2.68 12.33 -8.48
N THR A 44 -3.37 12.32 -9.61
CA THR A 44 -3.86 13.47 -10.36
C THR A 44 -5.01 12.93 -11.21
N GLU A 45 -6.25 13.37 -11.15
CA GLU A 45 -6.90 14.53 -10.52
C GLU A 45 -8.25 14.03 -9.96
N VAL A 46 -8.46 14.12 -8.65
CA VAL A 46 -9.83 14.31 -8.16
C VAL A 46 -10.11 15.80 -8.38
N SER A 47 -11.24 16.09 -9.03
CA SER A 47 -11.65 17.46 -9.34
C SER A 47 -11.50 18.38 -8.14
N THR A 48 -11.01 19.60 -8.37
CA THR A 48 -10.75 20.64 -7.37
C THR A 48 -11.82 20.63 -6.27
N PRO A 49 -11.49 20.29 -5.01
CA PRO A 49 -12.48 20.27 -3.95
C PRO A 49 -13.02 21.68 -3.71
N ASN A 50 -14.33 21.78 -3.46
CA ASN A 50 -14.94 23.00 -2.94
C ASN A 50 -14.45 23.17 -1.49
N ARG A 51 -13.41 23.99 -1.29
CA ARG A 51 -12.81 24.18 0.02
C ARG A 51 -13.70 25.03 0.92
N VAL A 52 -14.05 24.45 2.08
CA VAL A 52 -14.47 25.20 3.27
C VAL A 52 -13.21 25.42 4.12
N ALA A 53 -13.09 26.60 4.75
CA ALA A 53 -11.97 26.88 5.64
C ALA A 53 -11.80 25.78 6.70
N ALA A 54 -10.54 25.49 7.07
CA ALA A 54 -10.23 24.58 8.18
C ALA A 54 -11.14 24.91 9.37
N LYS A 55 -12.02 23.97 9.72
CA LYS A 55 -12.81 24.07 10.95
C LYS A 55 -11.84 24.00 12.13
N ALA A 56 -12.16 24.66 13.23
CA ALA A 56 -11.50 24.41 14.51
C ALA A 56 -11.50 22.89 14.79
N ASP A 57 -10.51 22.39 15.53
CA ASP A 57 -10.42 20.97 15.88
C ASP A 57 -11.80 20.53 16.40
N ALA A 58 -12.44 19.61 15.67
CA ALA A 58 -13.88 19.35 15.78
C ALA A 58 -14.33 18.88 17.18
N TYR A 59 -13.38 18.69 18.10
CA TYR A 59 -13.52 18.07 19.41
C TYR A 59 -12.96 18.94 20.56
N ASP A 60 -12.65 20.22 20.34
CA ASP A 60 -12.19 21.16 21.39
C ASP A 60 -13.17 21.31 22.58
N GLY A 61 -14.45 20.93 22.39
CA GLY A 61 -15.48 20.97 23.42
C GLY A 61 -15.65 19.69 24.23
N GLU A 62 -14.89 18.62 23.94
CA GLU A 62 -15.05 17.33 24.61
C GLU A 62 -14.38 17.30 25.99
N THR A 63 -15.01 16.60 26.93
CA THR A 63 -14.38 16.23 28.21
C THR A 63 -13.71 14.88 28.06
N TRP A 64 -12.44 14.79 28.40
CA TRP A 64 -11.61 13.60 28.19
C TRP A 64 -11.34 12.87 29.51
N LYS A 65 -11.62 11.56 29.52
CA LYS A 65 -11.29 10.67 30.63
C LYS A 65 -10.09 9.80 30.25
N GLU A 66 -9.06 9.80 31.07
CA GLU A 66 -7.89 8.92 30.86
C GLU A 66 -8.30 7.44 30.97
N LEU A 67 -7.96 6.67 29.95
CA LEU A 67 -8.11 5.21 29.93
C LEU A 67 -6.83 4.51 30.40
N GLY A 68 -5.67 5.09 30.12
CA GLY A 68 -4.37 4.60 30.56
C GLY A 68 -3.33 4.59 29.45
N GLN A 69 -2.31 3.74 29.59
CA GLN A 69 -1.22 3.63 28.63
C GLN A 69 -1.58 2.69 27.48
N GLY A 70 -1.36 3.15 26.26
CA GLY A 70 -1.45 2.39 25.02
C GLY A 70 -0.10 2.38 24.28
N LYS A 71 -0.10 1.83 23.07
CA LYS A 71 1.06 1.88 22.18
C LYS A 71 0.66 2.36 20.81
N TYR A 72 1.43 3.27 20.23
CA TYR A 72 1.19 3.80 18.91
C TYR A 72 2.36 3.52 18.00
N LYS A 73 2.04 3.08 16.78
CA LYS A 73 2.98 2.93 15.67
C LYS A 73 2.48 3.80 14.53
N ALA A 74 3.20 4.88 14.26
CA ALA A 74 2.88 5.82 13.20
C ALA A 74 3.43 5.33 11.87
N SER A 75 2.57 5.18 10.87
CA SER A 75 3.02 4.89 9.50
C SER A 75 3.43 6.16 8.76
N ILE A 76 2.47 7.05 8.50
CA ILE A 76 2.67 8.15 7.55
C ILE A 76 3.73 9.18 7.96
N MET A 77 3.92 9.40 9.26
CA MET A 77 4.98 10.30 9.73
C MET A 77 6.37 9.68 9.57
N ALA A 78 6.48 8.35 9.62
CA ALA A 78 7.71 7.65 9.28
C ALA A 78 8.03 7.82 7.80
N ASP A 79 7.03 7.69 6.94
CA ASP A 79 7.18 7.81 5.48
C ASP A 79 7.72 9.19 5.04
N TYR A 80 7.14 10.28 5.56
CA TYR A 80 7.47 11.64 5.11
C TYR A 80 8.59 12.31 5.90
N TYR A 81 8.73 12.00 7.18
CA TYR A 81 9.67 12.68 8.08
C TYR A 81 10.75 11.77 8.65
N GLY A 82 10.73 10.47 8.35
CA GLY A 82 11.67 9.52 8.91
C GLY A 82 11.49 9.31 10.42
N ALA A 83 10.27 9.52 10.93
CA ALA A 83 9.90 9.11 12.28
C ALA A 83 10.14 7.61 12.49
N SER A 84 10.34 7.21 13.74
CA SER A 84 10.45 5.81 14.11
C SER A 84 9.17 5.04 13.78
N ASP A 85 9.34 3.90 13.11
CA ASP A 85 8.27 2.91 12.85
C ASP A 85 8.09 1.91 14.01
N ALA A 86 8.88 2.04 15.07
CA ALA A 86 8.70 1.27 16.30
C ALA A 86 7.52 1.80 17.14
N PHE A 87 6.97 0.94 18.00
CA PHE A 87 5.94 1.35 18.95
C PHE A 87 6.47 2.38 19.95
N ALA A 88 5.75 3.50 20.07
CA ALA A 88 5.89 4.49 21.11
C ALA A 88 4.81 4.29 22.19
N ASP A 89 5.17 4.46 23.46
CA ASP A 89 4.19 4.50 24.54
C ASP A 89 3.39 5.81 24.46
N VAL A 90 2.07 5.71 24.60
CA VAL A 90 1.15 6.85 24.52
C VAL A 90 0.14 6.82 25.65
N THR A 91 -0.37 7.99 26.03
CA THR A 91 -1.50 8.08 26.95
C THR A 91 -2.80 8.21 26.17
N VAL A 92 -3.74 7.31 26.42
CA VAL A 92 -5.03 7.27 25.73
C VAL A 92 -6.13 7.80 26.63
N TYR A 93 -6.93 8.70 26.08
CA TYR A 93 -8.13 9.27 26.68
C TYR A 93 -9.33 8.92 25.81
N GLU A 94 -10.50 8.72 26.44
CA GLU A 94 -11.79 8.54 25.75
C GLU A 94 -12.72 9.68 26.14
N ALA A 95 -13.48 10.18 25.17
CA ALA A 95 -14.43 11.26 25.40
C ALA A 95 -15.61 10.76 26.27
N GLU A 96 -15.98 11.56 27.28
CA GLU A 96 -17.06 11.20 28.20
C GLU A 96 -18.39 11.04 27.47
N GLY A 97 -19.01 9.86 27.58
CA GLY A 97 -20.30 9.56 26.94
C GLY A 97 -20.22 9.23 25.44
N LYS A 98 -19.01 9.20 24.86
CA LYS A 98 -18.76 8.85 23.45
C LYS A 98 -17.73 7.73 23.35
N LYS A 99 -18.19 6.51 23.64
CA LYS A 99 -17.35 5.31 23.56
C LYS A 99 -16.76 5.19 22.14
N GLY A 100 -15.46 5.00 22.03
CA GLY A 100 -14.75 4.91 20.74
C GLY A 100 -14.18 6.23 20.22
N LEU A 101 -14.52 7.38 20.81
CA LEU A 101 -13.87 8.64 20.47
C LEU A 101 -12.64 8.85 21.37
N TYR A 102 -11.46 8.79 20.78
CA TYR A 102 -10.19 8.79 21.48
C TYR A 102 -9.37 10.06 21.22
N LYS A 103 -8.65 10.47 22.27
CA LYS A 103 -7.54 11.43 22.19
C LYS A 103 -6.29 10.71 22.68
N VAL A 104 -5.24 10.75 21.86
CA VAL A 104 -3.98 10.05 22.12
C VAL A 104 -2.88 11.09 22.26
N GLU A 105 -2.22 11.14 23.42
CA GLU A 105 -1.13 12.07 23.69
C GLU A 105 0.22 11.34 23.69
N GLY A 106 1.25 12.00 23.14
CA GLY A 106 2.60 11.46 23.06
C GLY A 106 2.92 10.75 21.74
N VAL A 107 2.06 10.89 20.73
CA VAL A 107 2.37 10.44 19.37
C VAL A 107 3.59 11.22 18.82
N TRP A 108 4.41 10.56 18.01
CA TRP A 108 5.59 11.14 17.34
C TRP A 108 6.59 11.82 18.29
N ALA A 109 6.76 11.26 19.50
CA ALA A 109 7.61 11.82 20.55
C ALA A 109 9.11 11.91 20.17
N ASP A 110 9.54 11.16 19.16
CA ASP A 110 10.89 11.23 18.58
C ASP A 110 11.07 12.44 17.64
N MET A 111 9.98 12.96 17.09
CA MET A 111 9.98 14.15 16.23
C MET A 111 9.76 15.45 17.01
N LEU A 112 8.95 15.40 18.07
CA LEU A 112 8.43 16.59 18.74
C LEU A 112 8.90 16.70 20.19
N SER A 113 9.36 17.89 20.57
CA SER A 113 9.77 18.21 21.94
C SER A 113 8.59 18.46 22.88
N VAL A 114 7.39 18.64 22.32
CA VAL A 114 6.11 18.75 23.03
C VAL A 114 5.24 17.57 22.59
N PRO A 115 4.56 16.87 23.51
CA PRO A 115 3.68 15.76 23.14
C PRO A 115 2.61 16.21 22.14
N ALA A 116 2.63 15.63 20.94
CA ALA A 116 1.54 15.81 20.00
C ALA A 116 0.32 15.01 20.43
N THR A 117 -0.82 15.42 19.88
CA THR A 117 -2.11 14.81 20.11
C THR A 117 -2.66 14.29 18.80
N LEU A 118 -3.26 13.10 18.83
CA LEU A 118 -4.03 12.53 17.73
C LEU A 118 -5.44 12.21 18.21
N ILE A 119 -6.44 12.82 17.57
CA ILE A 119 -7.85 12.50 17.75
C ILE A 119 -8.23 11.41 16.76
N ILE A 120 -8.95 10.39 17.23
CA ILE A 120 -9.43 9.26 16.43
C ILE A 120 -10.88 8.98 16.82
N ASP A 121 -11.79 9.02 15.85
CA ASP A 121 -13.18 8.61 16.02
C ASP A 121 -13.34 7.16 15.55
N ALA A 122 -13.32 6.24 16.51
CA ALA A 122 -13.63 4.83 16.35
C ALA A 122 -14.97 4.47 17.03
N THR A 123 -15.92 5.42 17.07
CA THR A 123 -17.29 5.15 17.57
C THR A 123 -18.01 4.11 16.70
N ASP A 124 -17.59 3.97 15.45
CA ASP A 124 -17.90 2.87 14.54
C ASP A 124 -16.61 2.07 14.26
N PRO A 125 -16.40 0.91 14.89
CA PRO A 125 -15.18 0.12 14.73
C PRO A 125 -14.88 -0.33 13.30
N GLU A 126 -15.89 -0.45 12.43
CA GLU A 126 -15.68 -0.84 11.02
C GLU A 126 -15.39 0.37 10.12
N TYR A 127 -15.42 1.59 10.65
CA TYR A 127 -15.21 2.82 9.88
C TYR A 127 -14.60 3.90 10.77
N VAL A 128 -13.31 3.75 11.04
CA VAL A 128 -12.56 4.66 11.90
C VAL A 128 -12.15 5.89 11.11
N ILE A 129 -12.32 7.05 11.73
CA ILE A 129 -12.02 8.35 11.16
C ILE A 129 -10.93 9.04 11.98
N VAL A 130 -9.83 9.38 11.32
CA VAL A 130 -8.93 10.44 11.80
C VAL A 130 -9.41 11.75 11.17
N PRO A 131 -9.97 12.69 11.94
CA PRO A 131 -10.39 13.99 11.43
C PRO A 131 -9.18 14.80 10.98
N ASN A 132 -9.40 15.76 10.07
CA ASN A 132 -8.40 16.78 9.77
C ASN A 132 -8.04 17.56 11.03
N GLN A 133 -6.76 17.50 11.40
CA GLN A 133 -6.24 18.12 12.60
C GLN A 133 -4.76 18.50 12.42
N ASN A 134 -4.30 19.47 13.20
CA ASN A 134 -2.90 19.88 13.24
C ASN A 134 -2.07 18.84 13.99
N THR A 135 -0.97 18.37 13.38
CA THR A 135 -0.07 17.38 14.00
C THR A 135 0.86 17.98 15.07
N GLY A 136 1.03 19.31 15.08
CA GLY A 136 2.08 20.00 15.83
C GLY A 136 3.45 19.98 15.16
N VAL A 137 3.60 19.29 14.02
CA VAL A 137 4.85 19.28 13.24
C VAL A 137 4.91 20.53 12.35
N GLN A 138 5.98 21.30 12.55
CA GLN A 138 6.32 22.45 11.71
C GLN A 138 7.39 22.03 10.69
N ASP A 139 7.00 21.93 9.43
CA ASP A 139 7.96 21.85 8.34
C ASP A 139 8.59 23.24 8.11
N ASN A 140 9.91 23.28 8.02
CA ASN A 140 10.67 24.52 7.87
C ASN A 140 10.48 25.18 6.49
N VAL A 141 9.91 24.47 5.52
CA VAL A 141 9.64 24.92 4.15
C VAL A 141 8.14 25.12 3.95
N ASP A 142 7.34 24.10 4.29
CA ASP A 142 5.94 24.04 3.87
C ASP A 142 4.93 24.39 4.97
N GLY A 143 5.42 24.72 6.16
CA GLY A 143 4.57 25.21 7.24
C GLY A 143 4.05 24.11 8.14
N ILE A 144 2.89 24.36 8.76
CA ILE A 144 2.25 23.41 9.67
C ILE A 144 1.75 22.19 8.90
N THR A 145 2.01 21.00 9.45
CA THR A 145 1.56 19.72 8.90
C THR A 145 0.23 19.31 9.51
N TYR A 146 -0.73 18.97 8.65
CA TYR A 146 -2.04 18.45 9.01
C TYR A 146 -2.12 16.97 8.65
N ILE A 147 -2.94 16.22 9.40
CA ILE A 147 -3.21 14.81 9.16
C ILE A 147 -4.72 14.57 9.11
N ALA A 148 -5.15 13.64 8.27
CA ALA A 148 -6.50 13.10 8.24
C ALA A 148 -6.47 11.63 7.80
N SER A 149 -7.61 10.95 7.90
CA SER A 149 -7.86 9.67 7.23
C SER A 149 -8.45 9.89 5.85
N GLN A 150 -8.23 8.95 4.91
CA GLN A 150 -8.87 9.01 3.60
C GLN A 150 -10.39 8.92 3.68
N SER A 151 -10.93 8.15 4.63
CA SER A 151 -12.36 8.10 4.93
C SER A 151 -12.91 9.47 5.37
N TRP A 152 -12.13 10.24 6.16
CA TRP A 152 -12.47 11.63 6.48
C TRP A 152 -12.49 12.52 5.24
N VAL A 153 -11.41 12.51 4.43
CA VAL A 153 -11.32 13.36 3.23
C VAL A 153 -12.44 13.03 2.24
N ALA A 154 -12.68 11.75 1.99
CA ALA A 154 -13.75 11.28 1.11
C ALA A 154 -15.13 11.77 1.58
N SER A 155 -15.40 11.71 2.88
CA SER A 155 -16.70 12.13 3.43
C SER A 155 -16.85 13.65 3.54
N ASP A 156 -15.90 14.37 4.14
CA ASP A 156 -16.01 15.81 4.40
C ASP A 156 -15.74 16.67 3.14
N GLU A 157 -14.79 16.29 2.28
CA GLU A 157 -14.46 17.07 1.08
C GLU A 157 -15.21 16.61 -0.17
N TYR A 158 -15.52 15.32 -0.28
CA TYR A 158 -16.13 14.74 -1.49
C TYR A 158 -17.55 14.17 -1.28
N GLY A 159 -18.07 14.20 -0.04
CA GLY A 159 -19.45 13.80 0.25
C GLY A 159 -19.72 12.29 0.15
N PHE A 160 -18.68 11.45 0.23
CA PHE A 160 -18.86 10.00 0.29
C PHE A 160 -19.61 9.58 1.55
N THR A 161 -20.50 8.61 1.40
CA THR A 161 -21.07 7.88 2.54
C THR A 161 -20.10 6.79 2.99
N LYS A 162 -20.24 6.33 4.24
CA LYS A 162 -19.52 5.14 4.74
C LYS A 162 -19.67 3.96 3.77
N ASP A 163 -20.90 3.61 3.40
CA ASP A 163 -21.17 2.46 2.53
C ASP A 163 -20.45 2.55 1.18
N LEU A 164 -20.42 3.74 0.57
CA LEU A 164 -19.68 3.95 -0.69
C LEU A 164 -18.18 3.87 -0.47
N PHE A 165 -17.66 4.44 0.62
CA PHE A 165 -16.23 4.34 0.90
C PHE A 165 -15.81 2.88 1.08
N ILE A 166 -16.54 2.11 1.88
CA ILE A 166 -16.25 0.68 2.09
C ILE A 166 -16.42 -0.13 0.80
N GLU A 167 -17.40 0.18 -0.05
CA GLU A 167 -17.59 -0.53 -1.32
C GLU A 167 -16.37 -0.41 -2.26
N TYR A 168 -15.74 0.76 -2.30
CA TYR A 168 -14.67 1.06 -3.26
C TYR A 168 -13.26 1.05 -2.67
N PHE A 169 -13.13 1.17 -1.35
CA PHE A 169 -11.88 1.49 -0.66
C PHE A 169 -11.76 0.75 0.69
N ALA A 170 -12.34 -0.45 0.80
CA ALA A 170 -12.28 -1.25 2.02
C ALA A 170 -10.84 -1.50 2.51
N GLU A 171 -9.91 -1.69 1.58
CA GLU A 171 -8.51 -2.00 1.81
C GLU A 171 -7.71 -0.86 2.43
N ILE A 172 -8.15 0.39 2.25
CA ILE A 172 -7.52 1.59 2.83
C ILE A 172 -8.34 2.19 3.98
N ASN A 173 -9.37 1.48 4.46
CA ASN A 173 -10.20 1.94 5.56
C ASN A 173 -9.55 1.62 6.91
N ALA A 174 -9.46 2.62 7.78
CA ALA A 174 -9.06 2.38 9.17
C ALA A 174 -10.20 1.66 9.93
N TYR A 175 -9.84 0.72 10.80
CA TYR A 175 -10.80 -0.09 11.56
C TYR A 175 -10.28 -0.38 12.97
N GLU A 176 -11.16 -0.79 13.86
CA GLU A 176 -10.84 -1.23 15.22
C GLU A 176 -11.31 -2.67 15.44
N THR A 177 -10.43 -3.49 16.01
CA THR A 177 -10.77 -4.83 16.48
C THR A 177 -9.89 -5.20 17.67
N ASP A 178 -10.47 -5.90 18.66
CA ASP A 178 -9.78 -6.39 19.86
C ASP A 178 -8.94 -5.34 20.61
N GLY A 179 -9.42 -4.09 20.65
CA GLY A 179 -8.75 -2.98 21.31
C GLY A 179 -7.55 -2.44 20.53
N VAL A 180 -7.48 -2.70 19.23
CA VAL A 180 -6.44 -2.19 18.33
C VAL A 180 -7.10 -1.48 17.17
N ILE A 181 -6.73 -0.22 16.98
CA ILE A 181 -7.10 0.57 15.81
C ILE A 181 -5.98 0.40 14.77
N TYR A 182 -6.34 -0.11 13.60
CA TYR A 182 -5.44 -0.32 12.48
C TYR A 182 -5.58 0.83 11.47
N PHE A 183 -4.44 1.28 10.97
CA PHE A 183 -4.34 2.25 9.88
C PHE A 183 -3.62 1.55 8.72
N PRO A 184 -4.35 0.89 7.81
CA PRO A 184 -3.73 0.29 6.63
C PRO A 184 -2.89 1.29 5.83
N ALA A 185 -1.96 0.81 5.02
CA ALA A 185 -1.29 1.64 4.01
C ALA A 185 -2.33 2.48 3.23
N GLU A 186 -1.95 3.72 2.90
CA GLU A 186 -2.82 4.73 2.26
C GLU A 186 -4.03 5.22 3.06
N SER A 187 -4.31 4.67 4.27
CA SER A 187 -5.47 5.09 5.06
C SER A 187 -5.33 6.48 5.67
N LEU A 188 -4.11 6.94 5.89
CA LEU A 188 -3.79 8.27 6.42
C LEU A 188 -3.22 9.16 5.33
N VAL A 189 -3.44 10.46 5.47
CA VAL A 189 -2.97 11.49 4.54
C VAL A 189 -2.44 12.71 5.29
N LEU A 190 -1.41 13.36 4.71
CA LEU A 190 -0.88 14.64 5.18
C LEU A 190 -1.23 15.79 4.24
N GLN A 191 -1.28 17.00 4.78
CA GLN A 191 -1.40 18.24 4.01
C GLN A 191 -0.59 19.37 4.65
N TRP A 192 -0.14 20.30 3.80
CA TRP A 192 0.55 21.53 4.19
C TRP A 192 -0.19 22.75 3.63
N PRO A 193 -1.25 23.22 4.30
CA PRO A 193 -2.11 24.29 3.77
C PRO A 193 -1.38 25.64 3.60
N GLU A 194 -0.28 25.81 4.33
CA GLU A 194 0.54 27.03 4.33
C GLU A 194 1.72 26.96 3.36
N ALA A 195 1.86 25.86 2.61
CA ALA A 195 2.97 25.67 1.70
C ALA A 195 3.05 26.84 0.69
N PRO A 196 4.21 27.50 0.56
CA PRO A 196 4.34 28.62 -0.35
C PRO A 196 4.19 28.15 -1.81
N ALA A 197 3.74 29.05 -2.68
CA ALA A 197 3.53 28.74 -4.10
C ALA A 197 4.83 28.28 -4.83
N ASP A 198 5.99 28.62 -4.28
CA ASP A 198 7.32 28.21 -4.71
C ASP A 198 8.00 27.25 -3.72
N SER A 199 7.20 26.45 -3.00
CA SER A 199 7.69 25.39 -2.12
C SER A 199 8.85 24.63 -2.77
N LYS A 200 9.93 24.47 -2.01
CA LYS A 200 11.11 23.70 -2.45
C LYS A 200 10.74 22.26 -2.82
N TYR A 201 9.71 21.71 -2.21
CA TYR A 201 9.24 20.34 -2.44
C TYR A 201 8.15 20.27 -3.53
N GLY A 202 7.75 21.41 -4.11
CA GLY A 202 6.66 21.47 -5.08
C GLY A 202 5.30 21.14 -4.45
N THR A 203 5.19 21.32 -3.14
CA THR A 203 4.00 20.99 -2.36
C THR A 203 2.84 21.88 -2.78
N ASP A 204 1.74 21.26 -3.17
CA ASP A 204 0.50 21.96 -3.46
C ASP A 204 -0.26 22.10 -2.13
N PRO A 205 -0.46 23.32 -1.60
CA PRO A 205 -1.23 23.52 -0.38
C PRO A 205 -2.68 23.07 -0.52
N ASN A 206 -3.09 22.70 -1.74
CA ASN A 206 -4.41 22.20 -2.03
C ASN A 206 -4.58 20.67 -2.06
N LYS A 207 -3.50 19.90 -1.88
CA LYS A 207 -3.53 18.44 -2.01
C LYS A 207 -3.34 17.73 -0.69
N TRP A 208 -3.80 16.48 -0.68
CA TRP A 208 -3.53 15.48 0.36
C TRP A 208 -2.52 14.49 -0.19
N TYR A 209 -1.61 14.05 0.67
CA TYR A 209 -0.49 13.19 0.36
C TYR A 209 -0.62 11.89 1.16
N VAL A 210 -0.76 10.76 0.48
CA VAL A 210 -0.99 9.45 1.10
C VAL A 210 0.27 8.90 1.74
N GLY A 211 0.10 8.19 2.86
CA GLY A 211 1.15 7.36 3.46
C GLY A 211 1.21 5.99 2.80
N ASP A 212 2.39 5.38 2.78
CA ASP A 212 2.65 4.12 2.09
C ASP A 212 2.77 2.93 3.07
N SER A 213 2.79 3.19 4.39
CA SER A 213 2.97 2.16 5.41
C SER A 213 1.74 1.92 6.30
N ASP A 214 1.69 0.73 6.92
CA ASP A 214 0.69 0.38 7.92
C ASP A 214 1.05 0.96 9.30
N GLY A 215 0.05 1.49 10.00
CA GLY A 215 0.15 1.98 11.37
C GLY A 215 -0.88 1.33 12.28
N CYS A 216 -0.74 1.53 13.59
CA CYS A 216 -1.79 1.14 14.53
C CYS A 216 -1.71 1.89 15.86
N LEU A 217 -2.82 1.91 16.57
CA LEU A 217 -2.92 2.28 17.98
C LEU A 217 -3.46 1.07 18.77
N VAL A 218 -2.65 0.56 19.68
CA VAL A 218 -3.06 -0.42 20.69
C VAL A 218 -3.63 0.33 21.89
N LEU A 219 -4.94 0.20 22.12
CA LEU A 219 -5.62 0.81 23.26
C LEU A 219 -5.20 0.11 24.57
N PRO A 220 -5.42 0.74 25.75
CA PRO A 220 -5.13 0.09 27.03
C PRO A 220 -5.86 -1.25 27.17
N GLY A 221 -5.08 -2.34 27.27
CA GLY A 221 -5.60 -3.70 27.34
C GLY A 221 -5.95 -4.36 26.00
N GLY A 222 -5.68 -3.69 24.88
CA GLY A 222 -5.83 -4.23 23.53
C GLY A 222 -4.83 -5.35 23.22
N ASN A 223 -5.19 -6.23 22.30
CA ASN A 223 -4.39 -7.40 21.93
C ASN A 223 -3.81 -7.25 20.52
N TYR A 224 -2.67 -6.56 20.39
CA TYR A 224 -1.96 -6.48 19.12
C TYR A 224 -1.22 -7.79 18.83
N VAL A 225 -1.59 -8.41 17.72
CA VAL A 225 -0.84 -9.49 17.09
C VAL A 225 -0.19 -8.90 15.85
N ASP A 226 1.15 -8.95 15.76
CA ASP A 226 1.83 -8.58 14.52
C ASP A 226 1.40 -9.56 13.43
N PRO A 227 0.72 -9.12 12.36
CA PRO A 227 0.27 -10.01 11.30
C PRO A 227 1.46 -10.60 10.54
N TRP A 228 2.65 -10.01 10.68
CA TRP A 228 3.87 -10.50 10.06
C TRP A 228 4.60 -11.50 10.97
N SER A 229 5.31 -12.44 10.34
CA SER A 229 6.26 -13.31 11.01
C SER A 229 7.42 -12.52 11.64
N GLU A 230 8.18 -13.20 12.50
CA GLU A 230 9.53 -12.74 12.82
C GLU A 230 10.34 -12.52 11.53
N THR A 231 11.36 -11.67 11.63
CA THR A 231 12.26 -11.41 10.51
C THR A 231 13.07 -12.65 10.17
N ILE A 232 13.02 -13.07 8.90
CA ILE A 232 13.75 -14.24 8.39
C ILE A 232 14.83 -13.76 7.43
N GLU A 233 16.04 -14.28 7.60
CA GLU A 233 17.11 -14.05 6.63
C GLU A 233 16.82 -14.80 5.32
N ALA A 234 16.92 -14.08 4.20
CA ALA A 234 16.68 -14.61 2.86
C ALA A 234 17.89 -14.37 1.96
N THR A 235 18.07 -15.23 0.95
CA THR A 235 19.01 -15.01 -0.14
C THR A 235 18.26 -14.50 -1.37
N MET A 236 18.57 -13.27 -1.79
CA MET A 236 18.00 -12.65 -2.99
C MET A 236 19.03 -12.63 -4.12
N LYS A 237 18.54 -12.88 -5.33
CA LYS A 237 19.25 -12.72 -6.60
C LYS A 237 18.40 -11.81 -7.48
N GLU A 238 18.93 -10.64 -7.84
CA GLU A 238 18.18 -9.55 -8.49
C GLU A 238 18.72 -9.25 -9.91
N THR A 239 17.82 -9.20 -10.89
CA THR A 239 18.06 -8.96 -12.32
C THR A 239 16.97 -8.09 -12.97
N PHE A 240 16.08 -7.47 -12.21
CA PHE A 240 15.03 -6.57 -12.68
C PHE A 240 15.37 -5.06 -12.60
N ILE A 241 16.10 -4.58 -11.59
CA ILE A 241 16.57 -3.20 -11.43
C ILE A 241 18.02 -3.04 -11.86
N SER A 242 18.96 -3.82 -11.32
CA SER A 242 20.40 -3.59 -11.54
C SER A 242 20.80 -3.48 -13.03
N PRO A 243 20.27 -4.33 -13.94
CA PRO A 243 20.57 -4.21 -15.37
C PRO A 243 20.12 -2.89 -16.01
N MET A 244 19.10 -2.22 -15.46
CA MET A 244 18.57 -0.97 -16.01
C MET A 244 19.56 0.19 -15.87
N PHE A 245 20.46 0.14 -14.89
CA PHE A 245 21.39 1.23 -14.61
C PHE A 245 22.81 0.95 -15.11
N ASN A 246 23.27 -0.31 -15.15
CA ASN A 246 24.49 -0.68 -15.89
C ASN A 246 24.70 -2.19 -16.08
N ALA A 247 24.49 -2.71 -17.30
CA ALA A 247 24.72 -4.13 -17.62
C ALA A 247 26.18 -4.64 -17.50
N THR A 248 27.17 -3.74 -17.43
CA THR A 248 28.61 -4.08 -17.39
C THR A 248 29.21 -4.20 -15.99
N GLN A 249 28.50 -3.80 -14.93
CA GLN A 249 28.93 -4.04 -13.55
C GLN A 249 28.27 -5.33 -13.05
N ALA A 250 29.10 -6.27 -12.61
CA ALA A 250 28.80 -7.70 -12.43
C ALA A 250 27.89 -8.06 -11.23
N ILE A 251 26.82 -7.31 -11.03
CA ILE A 251 25.96 -7.44 -9.84
C ILE A 251 24.61 -8.05 -10.18
N ALA A 252 24.15 -7.90 -11.42
CA ALA A 252 22.96 -8.58 -11.90
C ALA A 252 23.12 -10.09 -11.69
N GLY A 253 22.28 -10.65 -10.83
CA GLY A 253 22.31 -12.07 -10.51
C GLY A 253 23.36 -12.51 -9.48
N THR A 254 24.07 -11.59 -8.83
CA THR A 254 24.91 -11.90 -7.65
C THR A 254 23.99 -12.08 -6.44
N PRO A 255 24.01 -13.24 -5.75
CA PRO A 255 23.20 -13.42 -4.54
C PRO A 255 23.66 -12.52 -3.40
N TYR A 256 22.70 -11.95 -2.66
CA TYR A 256 22.94 -11.18 -1.44
C TYR A 256 21.85 -11.45 -0.41
N THR A 257 22.20 -11.29 0.85
CA THR A 257 21.27 -11.45 1.96
C THR A 257 20.25 -10.32 1.97
N VAL A 258 18.97 -10.59 2.16
CA VAL A 258 17.93 -9.62 2.52
C VAL A 258 17.14 -10.18 3.71
N ASN A 259 16.22 -9.39 4.24
CA ASN A 259 15.30 -9.85 5.28
C ASN A 259 13.91 -9.96 4.69
N VAL A 260 13.15 -10.97 5.11
CA VAL A 260 11.75 -11.13 4.74
C VAL A 260 10.88 -11.30 5.97
N LYS A 261 9.61 -10.93 5.82
CA LYS A 261 8.53 -11.32 6.72
C LYS A 261 7.40 -11.90 5.89
N VAL A 262 6.75 -12.94 6.41
CA VAL A 262 5.57 -13.56 5.79
C VAL A 262 4.36 -13.17 6.62
N ASN A 263 3.30 -12.68 5.98
CA ASN A 263 2.04 -12.43 6.66
C ASN A 263 1.41 -13.79 7.04
N LYS A 264 0.87 -13.87 8.25
CA LYS A 264 0.38 -15.12 8.86
C LYS A 264 -1.00 -15.53 8.33
N GLU A 265 -1.74 -14.61 7.74
CA GLU A 265 -3.15 -14.80 7.35
C GLU A 265 -3.39 -14.47 5.88
N GLU A 266 -2.76 -13.42 5.39
CA GLU A 266 -2.86 -12.98 4.00
C GLU A 266 -1.65 -13.54 3.26
N GLY A 267 -1.82 -14.06 2.04
CA GLY A 267 -0.72 -14.57 1.22
C GLY A 267 0.22 -13.44 0.79
N LEU A 268 0.95 -12.82 1.72
CA LEU A 268 1.86 -11.70 1.49
C LEU A 268 3.27 -12.01 2.00
N ILE A 269 4.28 -11.70 1.20
CA ILE A 269 5.69 -11.68 1.60
C ILE A 269 6.19 -10.24 1.49
N LYS A 270 6.71 -9.70 2.59
CA LYS A 270 7.40 -8.41 2.63
C LYS A 270 8.90 -8.65 2.59
N VAL A 271 9.58 -8.11 1.58
CA VAL A 271 11.03 -8.17 1.41
C VAL A 271 11.58 -6.80 1.79
N ILE A 272 12.41 -6.77 2.82
CA ILE A 272 12.93 -5.55 3.43
C ILE A 272 14.20 -5.11 2.70
N ASP A 273 14.23 -3.85 2.27
CA ASP A 273 15.34 -3.23 1.53
C ASP A 273 15.85 -4.10 0.35
N PRO A 274 14.95 -4.47 -0.59
CA PRO A 274 15.22 -5.46 -1.62
C PRO A 274 16.30 -5.01 -2.61
N LEU A 275 16.52 -3.69 -2.81
CA LEU A 275 17.44 -3.14 -3.80
C LEU A 275 18.77 -2.67 -3.20
N LYS A 276 19.09 -3.03 -1.95
CA LYS A 276 20.28 -2.52 -1.25
C LYS A 276 21.61 -2.73 -1.97
N LEU A 277 21.75 -3.83 -2.71
CA LEU A 277 22.95 -4.11 -3.48
C LEU A 277 23.07 -3.15 -4.68
N ALA A 278 21.95 -2.83 -5.34
CA ALA A 278 21.90 -1.82 -6.38
C ALA A 278 22.19 -0.42 -5.81
N TYR A 279 21.57 -0.07 -4.67
CA TYR A 279 21.80 1.19 -3.99
C TYR A 279 23.27 1.42 -3.65
N SER A 280 23.88 0.47 -2.94
CA SER A 280 25.29 0.55 -2.55
C SER A 280 26.25 0.58 -3.75
N THR A 281 25.95 -0.19 -4.80
CA THR A 281 26.79 -0.21 -6.01
C THR A 281 26.73 1.11 -6.76
N PHE A 282 25.52 1.58 -7.06
CA PHE A 282 25.32 2.71 -7.96
C PHE A 282 25.35 4.05 -7.21
N GLY A 283 25.54 4.02 -5.89
CA GLY A 283 25.65 5.20 -5.05
C GLY A 283 24.31 5.92 -4.83
N PHE A 284 23.19 5.19 -4.91
CA PHE A 284 21.89 5.75 -4.55
C PHE A 284 21.84 6.01 -3.04
N GLN A 285 21.18 7.09 -2.66
CA GLN A 285 21.11 7.53 -1.28
C GLN A 285 19.92 6.89 -0.57
N GLY A 286 20.09 6.57 0.72
CA GLY A 286 19.03 6.01 1.57
C GLY A 286 18.90 4.49 1.48
N THR A 287 17.73 4.01 1.88
CA THR A 287 17.32 2.61 1.88
C THR A 287 16.28 2.43 0.79
N SER A 288 16.25 1.28 0.12
CA SER A 288 15.21 1.01 -0.87
C SER A 288 13.87 0.74 -0.19
N PRO A 289 12.75 1.20 -0.76
CA PRO A 289 11.42 0.84 -0.26
C PRO A 289 11.23 -0.68 -0.24
N ASP A 290 10.52 -1.16 0.78
CA ASP A 290 10.17 -2.58 0.90
C ASP A 290 9.34 -3.05 -0.29
N MET A 291 9.51 -4.32 -0.66
CA MET A 291 8.70 -4.97 -1.70
C MET A 291 7.65 -5.85 -1.02
N VAL A 292 6.38 -5.70 -1.41
CA VAL A 292 5.32 -6.62 -1.01
C VAL A 292 4.95 -7.50 -2.20
N ILE A 293 4.94 -8.81 -1.96
CA ILE A 293 4.61 -9.85 -2.93
C ILE A 293 3.33 -10.50 -2.45
N GLU A 294 2.25 -10.31 -3.20
CA GLU A 294 0.99 -11.01 -3.03
C GLU A 294 1.10 -12.39 -3.71
N PHE A 295 0.73 -13.46 -3.01
CA PHE A 295 0.89 -14.84 -3.44
C PHE A 295 -0.30 -15.73 -3.04
N SER A 296 -1.50 -15.16 -2.82
CA SER A 296 -2.72 -15.95 -2.60
C SER A 296 -2.99 -16.93 -3.75
N ASP A 297 -2.49 -16.62 -4.96
CA ASP A 297 -2.20 -17.62 -6.00
C ASP A 297 -0.67 -17.85 -6.10
N PRO A 298 -0.11 -18.93 -5.49
CA PRO A 298 1.31 -19.22 -5.56
C PRO A 298 1.82 -19.49 -6.99
N ALA A 299 0.94 -19.81 -7.95
CA ALA A 299 1.31 -19.98 -9.35
C ALA A 299 1.37 -18.65 -10.12
N ASN A 300 0.95 -17.54 -9.49
CA ASN A 300 0.95 -16.21 -10.08
C ASN A 300 1.03 -15.11 -9.02
N ALA A 301 2.17 -15.03 -8.34
CA ALA A 301 2.41 -13.97 -7.38
C ALA A 301 2.44 -12.60 -8.06
N VAL A 302 1.84 -11.60 -7.42
CA VAL A 302 1.67 -10.25 -7.93
C VAL A 302 2.43 -9.26 -7.05
N ILE A 303 3.19 -8.40 -7.71
CA ILE A 303 3.81 -7.23 -7.10
C ILE A 303 3.15 -6.03 -7.76
N ALA A 304 2.51 -5.18 -6.95
CA ALA A 304 1.93 -3.93 -7.40
C ALA A 304 3.03 -2.95 -7.88
N ALA A 305 2.63 -1.85 -8.51
CA ALA A 305 3.59 -0.83 -8.90
C ALA A 305 4.18 -0.17 -7.64
N THR A 306 5.44 -0.48 -7.34
CA THR A 306 6.15 0.00 -6.16
C THR A 306 7.29 0.92 -6.58
N SER A 307 7.42 2.05 -5.89
CA SER A 307 8.53 2.98 -6.11
C SER A 307 9.86 2.29 -5.83
N THR A 308 10.85 2.49 -6.68
CA THR A 308 12.21 2.02 -6.42
C THR A 308 12.95 2.94 -5.46
N GLY A 309 12.41 4.12 -5.13
CA GLY A 309 13.11 5.21 -4.43
C GLY A 309 14.21 5.91 -5.25
N ILE A 310 14.36 5.58 -6.54
CA ILE A 310 15.39 6.14 -7.42
C ILE A 310 14.77 7.20 -8.33
N ASN A 311 15.42 8.36 -8.43
CA ASN A 311 14.94 9.49 -9.23
C ASN A 311 15.78 9.67 -10.52
N GLY A 312 15.13 9.54 -11.67
CA GLY A 312 15.67 9.75 -13.00
C GLY A 312 15.65 11.21 -13.49
N GLY A 313 15.34 12.16 -12.60
CA GLY A 313 15.27 13.59 -12.90
C GLY A 313 14.03 13.96 -13.71
N THR A 314 14.05 15.15 -14.33
CA THR A 314 12.90 15.71 -15.05
C THR A 314 12.49 14.92 -16.30
N ALA A 315 13.37 14.08 -16.84
CA ALA A 315 13.09 13.27 -18.03
C ALA A 315 12.27 12.02 -17.68
N ASP A 316 12.64 11.34 -16.59
CA ASP A 316 12.12 10.02 -16.26
C ASP A 316 11.29 9.98 -14.98
N GLY A 317 11.44 10.97 -14.09
CA GLY A 317 10.74 11.01 -12.82
C GLY A 317 11.24 9.94 -11.85
N VAL A 318 10.35 9.50 -10.96
CA VAL A 318 10.63 8.40 -10.05
C VAL A 318 10.47 7.09 -10.81
N TYR A 319 11.38 6.15 -10.59
CA TYR A 319 11.27 4.82 -11.16
C TYR A 319 10.45 3.90 -10.28
N TYR A 320 9.69 3.01 -10.92
CA TYR A 320 8.87 2.00 -10.28
C TYR A 320 9.19 0.64 -10.86
N TYR A 321 8.94 -0.41 -10.08
CA TYR A 321 8.84 -1.76 -10.59
C TYR A 321 7.45 -2.34 -10.31
N ALA A 322 7.04 -3.32 -11.10
CA ALA A 322 5.88 -4.14 -10.80
C ALA A 322 6.07 -5.53 -11.39
N SER A 323 5.25 -6.48 -10.96
CA SER A 323 5.10 -7.76 -11.68
C SER A 323 4.45 -7.52 -13.05
N LEU A 324 4.80 -8.31 -14.06
CA LEU A 324 4.10 -8.24 -15.34
C LEU A 324 2.60 -8.56 -15.18
N SER A 325 2.27 -9.49 -14.29
CA SER A 325 0.88 -9.86 -13.98
C SER A 325 0.04 -8.68 -13.51
N SER A 326 0.63 -7.73 -12.77
CA SER A 326 -0.06 -6.51 -12.34
C SER A 326 -0.48 -5.59 -13.50
N ASN A 327 0.09 -5.73 -14.69
CA ASN A 327 -0.28 -4.93 -15.87
C ASN A 327 -1.60 -5.38 -16.51
N PHE A 328 -2.09 -6.58 -16.20
CA PHE A 328 -3.34 -7.09 -16.75
C PHE A 328 -4.53 -6.73 -15.84
N ASP A 329 -5.71 -6.54 -16.43
CA ASP A 329 -6.95 -6.34 -15.68
C ASP A 329 -7.31 -7.60 -14.87
N ASP A 330 -7.12 -8.76 -15.47
CA ASP A 330 -7.12 -10.07 -14.81
C ASP A 330 -5.68 -10.61 -14.79
N PRO A 331 -5.01 -10.68 -13.62
CA PRO A 331 -3.65 -11.20 -13.52
C PRO A 331 -3.46 -12.60 -14.11
N SER A 332 -4.52 -13.41 -14.18
CA SER A 332 -4.49 -14.76 -14.75
C SER A 332 -4.32 -14.77 -16.28
N GLU A 333 -4.46 -13.63 -16.96
CA GLU A 333 -4.17 -13.48 -18.39
C GLU A 333 -2.68 -13.36 -18.70
N CYS A 334 -1.85 -13.08 -17.69
CA CYS A 334 -0.40 -13.05 -17.85
C CYS A 334 0.12 -14.40 -18.36
N PRO A 335 0.99 -14.44 -19.40
CA PRO A 335 1.56 -15.70 -19.90
C PRO A 335 2.25 -16.48 -18.77
N ALA A 336 1.96 -17.78 -18.66
CA ALA A 336 2.43 -18.61 -17.55
C ALA A 336 3.96 -18.60 -17.38
N GLU A 337 4.70 -18.50 -18.48
CA GLU A 337 6.16 -18.40 -18.49
C GLU A 337 6.72 -17.09 -17.92
N ASN A 338 5.88 -16.07 -17.73
CA ASN A 338 6.26 -14.77 -17.17
C ASN A 338 5.70 -14.56 -15.75
N ARG A 339 4.96 -15.51 -15.20
CA ARG A 339 4.38 -15.37 -13.85
C ARG A 339 5.45 -15.56 -12.79
N ILE A 340 5.43 -14.71 -11.77
CA ILE A 340 6.21 -14.93 -10.56
C ILE A 340 5.54 -16.09 -9.82
N THR A 341 6.33 -17.03 -9.31
CA THR A 341 5.78 -18.19 -8.59
C THR A 341 6.39 -18.31 -7.21
N VAL A 342 5.59 -18.75 -6.24
CA VAL A 342 6.04 -19.10 -4.90
C VAL A 342 5.93 -20.62 -4.74
N THR A 343 7.04 -21.26 -4.42
CA THR A 343 7.11 -22.72 -4.26
C THR A 343 7.80 -23.08 -2.97
N GLU A 344 7.33 -24.14 -2.33
CA GLU A 344 8.00 -24.74 -1.17
C GLU A 344 8.73 -26.01 -1.56
N ASP A 345 9.96 -26.15 -1.08
CA ASP A 345 10.76 -27.37 -1.16
C ASP A 345 11.36 -27.68 0.21
N GLY A 346 10.72 -28.63 0.92
CA GLY A 346 11.05 -28.95 2.30
C GLY A 346 10.80 -27.77 3.24
N GLU A 347 11.86 -27.28 3.88
CA GLU A 347 11.78 -26.13 4.79
C GLU A 347 12.04 -24.78 4.10
N ASN A 348 12.16 -24.75 2.77
CA ASN A 348 12.52 -23.54 2.04
C ASN A 348 11.36 -23.07 1.18
N THR A 349 11.00 -21.79 1.29
CA THR A 349 10.16 -21.08 0.33
C THR A 349 11.07 -20.40 -0.70
N THR A 350 10.70 -20.48 -1.97
CA THR A 350 11.37 -19.77 -3.07
C THR A 350 10.35 -18.97 -3.89
N VAL A 351 10.56 -17.66 -3.97
CA VAL A 351 9.91 -16.79 -4.96
C VAL A 351 10.78 -16.77 -6.21
N SER A 352 10.23 -17.22 -7.33
CA SER A 352 10.92 -17.29 -8.62
C SER A 352 10.39 -16.22 -9.58
N PHE A 353 11.29 -15.43 -10.14
CA PHE A 353 10.99 -14.37 -11.09
C PHE A 353 11.54 -14.78 -12.46
N PRO A 354 10.72 -15.37 -13.35
CA PRO A 354 11.18 -15.81 -14.65
C PRO A 354 11.56 -14.63 -15.55
N LEU A 355 12.07 -14.94 -16.74
CA LEU A 355 12.41 -13.90 -17.71
C LEU A 355 11.15 -13.07 -18.03
N ARG A 356 11.31 -11.74 -18.09
CA ARG A 356 10.22 -10.79 -18.37
C ARG A 356 9.05 -10.83 -17.38
N SER A 357 9.27 -11.33 -16.17
CA SER A 357 8.23 -11.39 -15.13
C SER A 357 7.98 -10.07 -14.42
N MET A 358 8.84 -9.09 -14.66
CA MET A 358 8.83 -7.79 -14.00
C MET A 358 8.87 -6.70 -15.06
N ILE A 359 8.35 -5.54 -14.70
CA ILE A 359 8.35 -4.33 -15.51
C ILE A 359 9.00 -3.19 -14.72
N PHE A 360 9.71 -2.32 -15.43
CA PHE A 360 10.33 -1.10 -14.91
C PHE A 360 9.72 0.11 -15.59
N ILE A 361 9.28 1.08 -14.79
CA ILE A 361 8.44 2.18 -15.26
C ILE A 361 9.07 3.51 -14.84
N ALA A 362 9.15 4.45 -15.78
CA ALA A 362 9.57 5.82 -15.54
C ALA A 362 8.33 6.72 -15.46
N SER A 363 8.03 7.27 -14.28
CA SER A 363 6.74 7.91 -14.02
C SER A 363 6.45 9.12 -14.92
N THR A 364 7.46 9.96 -15.19
CA THR A 364 7.24 11.20 -15.98
C THR A 364 7.10 10.91 -17.46
N SER A 365 7.87 9.97 -18.00
CA SER A 365 7.82 9.66 -19.44
C SER A 365 6.74 8.63 -19.78
N GLY A 366 6.15 7.96 -18.80
CA GLY A 366 5.24 6.82 -18.99
C GLY A 366 5.91 5.62 -19.67
N SER A 367 7.24 5.63 -19.79
CA SER A 367 7.97 4.56 -20.46
C SER A 367 8.05 3.33 -19.57
N ALA A 368 7.71 2.17 -20.11
CA ALA A 368 7.78 0.89 -19.42
C ALA A 368 8.64 -0.12 -20.21
N TYR A 369 9.42 -0.92 -19.48
CA TYR A 369 10.35 -1.90 -20.04
C TYR A 369 10.22 -3.23 -19.32
N TYR A 370 10.32 -4.34 -20.07
CA TYR A 370 10.50 -5.65 -19.48
C TYR A 370 11.84 -5.71 -18.77
N THR A 371 11.86 -6.37 -17.62
CA THR A 371 13.09 -6.62 -16.88
C THR A 371 13.28 -8.13 -16.66
N CYS A 372 14.29 -8.55 -15.92
CA CYS A 372 14.73 -9.95 -15.91
C CYS A 372 15.01 -10.47 -17.34
N THR A 373 15.55 -9.63 -18.24
CA THR A 373 15.67 -9.98 -19.67
C THR A 373 16.87 -10.88 -19.96
N THR A 374 17.89 -10.85 -19.11
CA THR A 374 19.15 -11.59 -19.30
C THR A 374 19.29 -12.81 -18.40
N ALA A 375 18.60 -12.82 -17.25
CA ALA A 375 18.59 -13.93 -16.30
C ALA A 375 17.38 -13.81 -15.35
N PRO A 376 16.85 -14.92 -14.81
CA PRO A 376 15.81 -14.88 -13.80
C PRO A 376 16.34 -14.37 -12.45
N SER A 377 15.42 -13.83 -11.65
CA SER A 377 15.63 -13.46 -10.25
C SER A 377 15.04 -14.50 -9.29
N SER A 378 15.46 -14.50 -8.04
CA SER A 378 14.91 -15.39 -7.01
C SER A 378 15.06 -14.81 -5.61
N ILE A 379 14.16 -15.16 -4.71
CA ILE A 379 14.29 -14.95 -3.27
C ILE A 379 14.04 -16.29 -2.58
N THR A 380 14.99 -16.76 -1.78
CA THR A 380 14.86 -18.04 -1.05
C THR A 380 15.06 -17.82 0.43
N PHE A 381 14.17 -18.36 1.25
CA PHE A 381 14.20 -18.24 2.71
C PHE A 381 13.61 -19.48 3.38
N LYS A 382 13.81 -19.61 4.69
CA LYS A 382 13.22 -20.70 5.48
C LYS A 382 11.73 -20.44 5.71
N THR A 383 10.87 -21.40 5.36
CA THR A 383 9.43 -21.33 5.67
C THR A 383 9.26 -21.17 7.19
N PRO A 384 8.54 -20.13 7.67
CA PRO A 384 8.27 -19.96 9.09
C PRO A 384 7.47 -21.14 9.65
N SER A 385 7.79 -21.61 10.88
CA SER A 385 7.06 -22.72 11.53
C SER A 385 5.60 -22.39 11.86
N ASP A 386 5.29 -21.09 11.94
CA ASP A 386 4.00 -20.58 12.42
C ASP A 386 3.11 -20.09 11.26
N SER A 387 3.60 -20.12 10.02
CA SER A 387 2.78 -19.88 8.82
C SER A 387 2.08 -21.17 8.43
N ASN A 388 0.86 -21.40 8.96
CA ASN A 388 0.03 -22.57 8.64
C ASN A 388 -0.56 -22.57 7.21
N GLY A 389 -0.01 -21.81 6.25
CA GLY A 389 -0.68 -21.54 4.99
C GLY A 389 0.25 -21.12 3.86
N ILE A 390 1.07 -22.05 3.38
CA ILE A 390 1.57 -22.00 1.99
C ILE A 390 1.08 -23.26 1.21
N GLU A 391 0.50 -24.25 1.90
CA GLU A 391 -0.46 -25.15 1.27
C GLU A 391 -1.64 -24.29 0.82
N GLY A 392 -1.72 -24.05 -0.50
CA GLY A 392 -2.70 -23.17 -1.09
C GLY A 392 -4.07 -23.40 -0.47
N VAL A 393 -4.73 -22.31 -0.07
CA VAL A 393 -6.13 -22.34 0.33
C VAL A 393 -6.91 -22.79 -0.90
N ALA A 394 -7.00 -24.11 -1.09
CA ALA A 394 -8.09 -24.72 -1.80
C ALA A 394 -9.29 -24.38 -0.93
N ILE A 395 -9.94 -23.26 -1.23
CA ILE A 395 -11.31 -23.03 -0.80
C ILE A 395 -12.05 -24.20 -1.42
N ASP A 396 -12.31 -25.23 -0.63
CA ASP A 396 -13.15 -26.34 -1.03
C ASP A 396 -14.57 -25.77 -1.14
N ASN A 397 -14.85 -25.14 -2.28
CA ASN A 397 -16.14 -24.55 -2.62
C ASN A 397 -17.26 -25.60 -2.62
N ASN A 398 -16.94 -26.89 -2.51
CA ASN A 398 -17.91 -27.97 -2.48
C ASN A 398 -18.73 -28.02 -1.18
N ASP A 399 -18.26 -27.41 -0.08
CA ASP A 399 -18.94 -27.42 1.22
C ASP A 399 -19.70 -26.12 1.54
N ALA A 400 -19.57 -25.08 0.70
CA ALA A 400 -20.33 -23.83 0.87
C ALA A 400 -21.83 -24.06 0.59
N PRO A 401 -22.75 -23.35 1.29
CA PRO A 401 -24.19 -23.44 1.03
C PRO A 401 -24.53 -23.10 -0.41
N VAL A 402 -25.40 -23.90 -1.03
CA VAL A 402 -25.88 -23.65 -2.39
C VAL A 402 -26.98 -22.59 -2.36
N GLU A 403 -26.80 -21.54 -3.15
CA GLU A 403 -27.79 -20.49 -3.34
C GLU A 403 -28.21 -20.40 -4.81
N TYR A 404 -29.48 -20.08 -5.05
CA TYR A 404 -30.01 -19.92 -6.40
C TYR A 404 -30.48 -18.49 -6.64
N PHE A 405 -30.20 -17.98 -7.83
CA PHE A 405 -30.65 -16.67 -8.29
C PHE A 405 -31.31 -16.78 -9.67
N ASN A 406 -32.28 -15.93 -9.94
CA ASN A 406 -32.80 -15.78 -11.29
C ASN A 406 -31.80 -15.00 -12.18
N LEU A 407 -32.06 -14.91 -13.48
CA LEU A 407 -31.17 -14.20 -14.42
C LEU A 407 -31.12 -12.67 -14.22
N GLN A 408 -31.90 -12.14 -13.28
CA GLN A 408 -31.90 -10.73 -12.88
C GLN A 408 -31.18 -10.52 -11.54
N GLY A 409 -30.56 -11.56 -10.97
CA GLY A 409 -29.81 -11.48 -9.71
C GLY A 409 -30.68 -11.53 -8.45
N VAL A 410 -31.96 -11.88 -8.54
CA VAL A 410 -32.84 -12.03 -7.37
C VAL A 410 -32.73 -13.45 -6.83
N ARG A 411 -32.53 -13.58 -5.51
CA ARG A 411 -32.44 -14.89 -4.81
C ARG A 411 -33.75 -15.67 -4.91
N VAL A 412 -33.64 -16.99 -5.09
CA VAL A 412 -34.77 -17.92 -5.27
C VAL A 412 -34.65 -19.03 -4.22
N GLU A 413 -35.48 -18.95 -3.18
CA GLU A 413 -35.46 -19.89 -2.04
C GLU A 413 -36.02 -21.29 -2.39
N ASN A 414 -36.96 -21.37 -3.34
CA ASN A 414 -37.62 -22.62 -3.72
C ASN A 414 -37.60 -22.78 -5.25
N PRO A 415 -36.48 -23.24 -5.82
CA PRO A 415 -36.35 -23.35 -7.26
C PRO A 415 -37.21 -24.50 -7.81
N ALA A 416 -37.96 -24.25 -8.89
CA ALA A 416 -38.85 -25.24 -9.48
C ALA A 416 -38.14 -26.10 -10.54
N ALA A 417 -38.55 -27.36 -10.70
CA ALA A 417 -38.05 -28.23 -11.76
C ALA A 417 -38.29 -27.60 -13.15
N GLY A 418 -37.25 -27.61 -14.00
CA GLY A 418 -37.23 -26.96 -15.31
C GLY A 418 -36.83 -25.48 -15.30
N GLN A 419 -36.60 -24.87 -14.13
CA GLN A 419 -36.21 -23.46 -14.02
C GLN A 419 -34.72 -23.26 -14.25
N LEU A 420 -34.36 -22.35 -15.17
CA LEU A 420 -32.99 -21.90 -15.39
C LEU A 420 -32.60 -20.88 -14.32
N LEU A 421 -31.53 -21.18 -13.60
CA LEU A 421 -31.05 -20.42 -12.46
C LEU A 421 -29.53 -20.27 -12.50
N ILE A 422 -29.05 -19.29 -11.76
CA ILE A 422 -27.66 -19.13 -11.41
C ILE A 422 -27.47 -19.83 -10.07
N LYS A 423 -26.67 -20.90 -10.04
CA LYS A 423 -26.24 -21.58 -8.81
C LYS A 423 -24.95 -20.90 -8.34
N ARG A 424 -24.94 -20.37 -7.13
CA ARG A 424 -23.74 -19.91 -6.44
C ARG A 424 -23.41 -20.90 -5.33
N GLN A 425 -22.16 -21.34 -5.28
CA GLN A 425 -21.63 -22.16 -4.19
C GLN A 425 -20.22 -21.68 -3.87
N GLY A 426 -20.07 -20.97 -2.75
CA GLY A 426 -18.83 -20.24 -2.43
C GLY A 426 -18.52 -19.19 -3.51
N SER A 427 -17.32 -19.24 -4.10
CA SER A 427 -16.93 -18.37 -5.22
C SER A 427 -17.33 -18.92 -6.61
N GLU A 428 -17.83 -20.15 -6.71
CA GLU A 428 -18.25 -20.74 -7.99
C GLU A 428 -19.68 -20.31 -8.37
N VAL A 429 -19.84 -19.82 -9.60
CA VAL A 429 -21.12 -19.41 -10.16
C VAL A 429 -21.36 -20.13 -11.49
N SER A 430 -22.44 -20.91 -11.59
CA SER A 430 -22.79 -21.65 -12.80
C SER A 430 -24.26 -21.50 -13.17
N LYS A 431 -24.57 -21.59 -14.47
CA LYS A 431 -25.97 -21.65 -14.94
C LYS A 431 -26.43 -23.10 -14.91
N THR A 432 -27.50 -23.37 -14.17
CA THR A 432 -28.06 -24.72 -14.03
C THR A 432 -29.57 -24.72 -14.23
N VAL A 433 -30.09 -25.86 -14.66
CA VAL A 433 -31.53 -26.13 -14.71
C VAL A 433 -31.83 -27.17 -13.64
N ILE A 434 -32.73 -26.85 -12.71
CA ILE A 434 -33.18 -27.83 -11.71
C ILE A 434 -33.91 -28.95 -12.43
N ARG A 435 -33.48 -30.19 -12.19
CA ARG A 435 -34.07 -31.39 -12.80
C ARG A 435 -35.14 -32.00 -11.93
#